data_AF-A0A965W6T7-F1
#
_entry.id   AF-A0A965W6T7-F1
#
_cell.length_a   1.000
_cell.length_b   1.000
_cell.length_c   1.000
_cell.angle_alpha   90.00
_cell.angle_beta   90.00
_cell.angle_gamma   90.00
#
_symmetry.space_group_name_H-M   'P 1'
#
loop_
_entity.id
_entity.type
_entity.pdbx_description
1 polymer ?
#
loop_
_entity_poly.entity_id
_entity_poly.type
_entity_poly.pdbx_seq_one_letter_code
_entity_poly.pdbx_strand_id
1 'polypeptide(L)'
;MLFHWSRPAQRGWPTQLAGASCAWISEDSVSMVYEALTAGATVGILEVPRKRRGRVVEGMERLCQARRAVRWTDWVAGAPMPVPIPLAEADRAAQEILGRWFPERLTMDAA
;
A
#
# COMPACT_ATOMS: atom_id res chain seq x y z
N MET A 1 4.70 -17.98 4.12
CA MET A 1 4.45 -17.44 5.48
C MET A 1 3.14 -16.66 5.41
N LEU A 2 2.05 -17.20 5.96
CA LEU A 2 0.75 -16.51 6.04
C LEU A 2 0.71 -15.79 7.39
N PHE A 3 0.62 -14.47 7.41
CA PHE A 3 0.44 -13.70 8.64
C PHE A 3 -1.06 -13.56 8.91
N HIS A 4 -1.53 -14.07 10.05
CA HIS A 4 -2.82 -13.70 10.63
C HIS A 4 -2.56 -12.68 11.74
N TRP A 5 -3.42 -11.66 11.93
CA TRP A 5 -3.23 -10.71 13.04
C TRP A 5 -4.53 -10.26 13.72
N SER A 6 -4.46 -10.25 15.05
CA SER A 6 -5.43 -9.70 16.00
C SER A 6 -4.79 -8.48 16.67
N ARG A 7 -5.28 -7.26 16.35
CA ARG A 7 -5.13 -5.89 16.94
C ARG A 7 -4.02 -5.51 18.00
N PRO A 8 -3.68 -4.20 18.09
CA PRO A 8 -2.33 -3.68 17.90
C PRO A 8 -1.62 -3.29 19.21
N ALA A 9 -0.29 -3.45 19.26
CA ALA A 9 0.64 -2.42 19.73
C ALA A 9 2.08 -2.97 19.77
N GLN A 10 3.00 -2.10 19.35
CA GLN A 10 4.44 -2.06 19.66
C GLN A 10 5.40 -2.86 18.74
N ARG A 11 6.22 -2.07 18.02
CA ARG A 11 7.46 -2.38 17.28
C ARG A 11 7.31 -2.61 15.77
N GLY A 12 7.62 -1.57 15.00
CA GLY A 12 8.34 -1.65 13.72
C GLY A 12 7.76 -2.54 12.61
N TRP A 13 6.46 -2.50 12.35
CA TRP A 13 5.83 -3.24 11.25
C TRP A 13 6.45 -2.95 9.85
N PRO A 14 6.93 -1.73 9.50
CA PRO A 14 7.61 -1.52 8.21
C PRO A 14 8.92 -2.30 8.12
N THR A 15 9.65 -2.40 9.23
CA THR A 15 10.94 -3.08 9.31
C THR A 15 10.78 -4.60 9.23
N GLN A 16 9.67 -5.13 9.73
CA GLN A 16 9.32 -6.55 9.57
C GLN A 16 8.88 -6.89 8.13
N LEU A 17 8.24 -5.94 7.42
CA LEU A 17 7.92 -6.08 5.99
C LEU A 17 9.12 -5.89 5.07
N ALA A 18 10.15 -5.14 5.50
CA ALA A 18 11.39 -5.02 4.72
C ALA A 18 12.05 -6.39 4.42
N GLY A 19 11.76 -7.42 5.22
CA GLY A 19 12.16 -8.81 4.95
C GLY A 19 11.11 -9.70 4.27
N ALA A 20 9.85 -9.25 4.18
CA ALA A 20 8.76 -10.01 3.59
C ALA A 20 8.42 -9.46 2.20
N SER A 21 8.86 -10.16 1.15
CA SER A 21 8.66 -9.74 -0.25
C SER A 21 7.18 -9.67 -0.66
N CYS A 22 6.27 -10.27 0.10
CA CYS A 22 4.83 -10.37 -0.19
C CYS A 22 3.97 -10.37 1.09
N ALA A 23 2.88 -9.60 1.09
CA ALA A 23 1.89 -9.50 2.17
C ALA A 23 0.46 -9.74 1.64
N TRP A 24 -0.28 -10.63 2.30
CA TRP A 24 -1.71 -10.85 2.05
C TRP A 24 -2.53 -10.18 3.14
N ILE A 25 -3.40 -9.25 2.76
CA ILE A 25 -4.07 -8.34 3.69
C ILE A 25 -5.57 -8.36 3.40
N SER A 26 -6.38 -8.45 4.46
CA SER A 26 -7.84 -8.34 4.35
C SER A 26 -8.26 -6.99 3.80
N GLU A 27 -9.22 -7.00 2.88
CA GLU A 27 -9.68 -5.82 2.15
C GLU A 27 -10.27 -4.71 3.05
N ASP A 28 -10.70 -5.04 4.27
CA ASP A 28 -11.20 -4.09 5.27
C ASP A 28 -10.10 -3.41 6.10
N SER A 29 -8.85 -3.89 6.01
CA SER A 29 -7.68 -3.37 6.73
C SER A 29 -6.90 -2.35 5.90
N VAL A 30 -7.58 -1.30 5.45
CA VAL A 30 -7.07 -0.29 4.49
C VAL A 30 -5.73 0.29 4.90
N SER A 31 -5.58 0.69 6.16
CA SER A 31 -4.31 1.27 6.64
C SER A 31 -3.14 0.31 6.41
N MET A 32 -3.32 -0.98 6.69
CA MET A 32 -2.28 -2.00 6.49
C MET A 32 -1.92 -2.18 5.00
N VAL A 33 -2.90 -2.05 4.10
CA VAL A 33 -2.65 -2.11 2.65
C VAL A 33 -1.71 -0.98 2.24
N TYR A 34 -2.02 0.25 2.61
CA TYR A 34 -1.18 1.41 2.28
C TYR A 34 0.19 1.33 2.94
N GLU A 35 0.23 0.91 4.19
CA GLU A 35 1.44 0.65 4.96
C GLU A 35 2.36 -0.36 4.22
N ALA A 36 1.84 -1.52 3.82
CA ALA A 36 2.62 -2.51 3.08
C ALA A 36 3.11 -1.98 1.71
N LEU A 37 2.27 -1.21 1.00
CA LEU A 37 2.66 -0.57 -0.25
C LEU A 37 3.77 0.47 -0.05
N THR A 38 3.71 1.27 1.02
CA THR A 38 4.74 2.25 1.37
C THR A 38 6.05 1.55 1.74
N ALA A 39 5.98 0.42 2.44
CA ALA A 39 7.14 -0.40 2.79
C ALA A 39 7.78 -1.13 1.59
N GLY A 40 7.19 -1.02 0.38
CA GLY A 40 7.70 -1.67 -0.82
C GLY A 40 7.41 -3.17 -0.86
N ALA A 41 6.41 -3.66 -0.12
CA ALA A 41 6.00 -5.05 -0.21
C ALA A 41 5.10 -5.29 -1.43
N THR A 42 5.16 -6.51 -1.97
CA THR A 42 4.15 -6.99 -2.92
C THR A 42 2.85 -7.24 -2.16
N VAL A 43 1.72 -6.71 -2.61
CA VAL A 43 0.45 -6.81 -1.87
C VAL A 43 -0.58 -7.68 -2.59
N GLY A 44 -1.08 -8.68 -1.87
CA GLY A 44 -2.27 -9.44 -2.21
C GLY A 44 -3.44 -9.07 -1.28
N ILE A 45 -4.66 -9.06 -1.83
CA ILE A 45 -5.88 -8.67 -1.11
C ILE A 45 -6.76 -9.90 -0.87
N LEU A 46 -7.07 -10.15 0.39
CA LEU A 46 -8.06 -11.15 0.82
C LEU A 46 -9.43 -10.48 0.85
N GLU A 47 -10.30 -10.91 -0.06
CA GLU A 47 -11.62 -10.32 -0.25
C GLU A 47 -12.57 -10.75 0.86
N VAL A 48 -13.32 -9.79 1.41
CA VAL A 48 -14.24 -10.03 2.53
C VAL A 48 -15.64 -9.51 2.14
N PRO A 49 -16.74 -10.25 2.44
CA PRO A 49 -18.09 -9.80 2.08
C PRO A 49 -18.40 -8.40 2.61
N ARG A 50 -18.68 -7.48 1.69
CA ARG A 50 -18.77 -6.05 1.99
C ARG A 50 -20.19 -5.67 2.43
N LYS A 51 -20.31 -4.92 3.54
CA LYS A 51 -21.60 -4.40 4.03
C LYS A 51 -22.04 -3.09 3.37
N ARG A 52 -21.12 -2.27 2.82
CA ARG A 52 -21.44 -1.02 2.08
C ARG A 52 -20.37 -0.67 1.05
N ARG A 53 -20.78 -0.13 -0.10
CA ARG A 53 -19.89 0.60 -1.03
C ARG A 53 -19.54 1.97 -0.44
N GLY A 54 -18.28 2.38 -0.58
CA GLY A 54 -17.79 3.67 -0.09
C GLY A 54 -16.37 3.95 -0.58
N ARG A 55 -15.82 5.12 -0.24
CA ARG A 55 -14.48 5.57 -0.71
C ARG A 55 -13.35 4.54 -0.54
N VAL A 56 -13.43 3.73 0.51
CA VAL A 56 -12.51 2.62 0.78
C VAL A 56 -12.55 1.56 -0.33
N VAL A 57 -13.76 1.17 -0.72
CA VAL A 57 -14.02 0.17 -1.77
C VAL A 57 -13.41 0.62 -3.09
N GLU A 58 -13.69 1.87 -3.47
CA GLU A 58 -13.17 2.49 -4.68
C GLU A 58 -11.64 2.60 -4.64
N GLY A 59 -11.07 2.95 -3.49
CA GLY A 59 -9.62 3.00 -3.30
C GLY A 59 -8.95 1.64 -3.56
N MET A 60 -9.51 0.56 -3.01
CA MET A 60 -8.99 -0.79 -3.22
C MET A 60 -9.13 -1.25 -4.68
N GLU A 61 -10.26 -0.93 -5.32
CA GLU A 61 -10.45 -1.21 -6.76
C GLU A 61 -9.41 -0.48 -7.60
N ARG A 62 -9.14 0.80 -7.33
CA ARG A 62 -8.09 1.58 -8.03
C ARG A 62 -6.71 0.98 -7.84
N LEU A 63 -6.37 0.50 -6.63
CA LEU A 63 -5.08 -0.16 -6.39
C LEU A 63 -4.93 -1.44 -7.22
N CYS A 64 -6.00 -2.24 -7.34
CA CYS A 64 -5.98 -3.45 -8.15
C CYS A 64 -5.88 -3.12 -9.65
N GLN A 65 -6.66 -2.14 -10.12
CA GLN A 65 -6.62 -1.67 -11.52
C GLN A 65 -5.24 -1.12 -11.91
N ALA A 66 -4.60 -0.38 -11.00
CA ALA A 66 -3.25 0.15 -11.20
C ALA A 66 -2.15 -0.92 -11.06
N ARG A 67 -2.51 -2.21 -10.86
CA ARG A 67 -1.59 -3.31 -10.56
C ARG A 67 -0.63 -3.00 -9.42
N ARG A 68 -1.12 -2.31 -8.39
CA ARG A 68 -0.40 -2.08 -7.13
C ARG A 68 -0.70 -3.18 -6.11
N ALA A 69 -1.86 -3.83 -6.23
CA ALA A 69 -2.22 -5.02 -5.48
C ALA A 69 -2.93 -6.02 -6.41
N VAL A 70 -3.04 -7.28 -6.00
CA VAL A 70 -3.81 -8.32 -6.71
C VAL A 70 -4.84 -8.95 -5.77
N ARG A 71 -6.06 -9.22 -6.25
CA ARG A 71 -7.05 -9.94 -5.45
C ARG A 71 -6.67 -11.41 -5.36
N TRP A 72 -7.07 -12.06 -4.26
CA TRP A 72 -6.86 -13.49 -4.09
C TRP A 72 -7.48 -14.30 -5.22
N THR A 73 -8.72 -13.98 -5.60
CA THR A 73 -9.42 -14.64 -6.71
C THR A 73 -8.68 -14.53 -8.03
N ASP A 74 -8.21 -13.32 -8.37
CA ASP A 74 -7.45 -13.08 -9.59
C ASP A 74 -6.10 -13.84 -9.59
N TRP A 75 -5.40 -13.85 -8.45
CA TRP A 75 -4.13 -14.56 -8.30
C TRP A 75 -4.29 -16.08 -8.44
N VAL A 76 -5.32 -16.66 -7.81
CA VAL A 76 -5.65 -18.08 -7.96
C VAL A 76 -6.03 -18.42 -9.41
N ALA A 77 -6.64 -17.49 -10.14
CA ALA A 77 -6.92 -17.62 -11.57
C ALA A 77 -5.68 -17.45 -12.47
N GLY A 78 -4.49 -17.24 -11.89
CA GLY A 78 -3.21 -17.14 -12.60
C GLY A 78 -2.72 -15.72 -12.86
N ALA A 79 -3.38 -14.69 -12.31
CA ALA A 79 -2.84 -13.33 -12.39
C ALA A 79 -1.49 -13.24 -11.64
N PRO A 80 -0.48 -12.59 -12.24
CA PRO A 80 0.82 -12.46 -11.59
C PRO A 80 0.74 -11.53 -10.38
N MET A 81 1.62 -11.77 -9.40
CA MET A 81 1.83 -10.80 -8.32
C MET A 81 2.39 -9.49 -8.90
N PRO A 82 1.97 -8.33 -8.38
CA PRO A 82 2.46 -7.04 -8.85
C PRO A 82 3.95 -6.87 -8.51
N VAL A 83 4.67 -6.12 -9.35
CA VAL A 83 6.04 -5.69 -8.99
C VAL A 83 5.91 -4.62 -7.91
N PRO A 84 6.62 -4.76 -6.77
CA PRO A 84 6.54 -3.78 -5.70
C PRO A 84 7.11 -2.44 -6.16
N ILE A 85 6.24 -1.44 -6.21
CA ILE A 85 6.60 -0.03 -6.40
C ILE A 85 6.22 0.65 -5.09
N PRO A 86 7.18 1.17 -4.31
CA PRO A 86 6.88 1.85 -3.06
C PRO A 86 5.88 2.99 -3.27
N LEU A 87 4.90 3.09 -2.38
CA LEU A 87 3.99 4.21 -2.36
C LEU A 87 4.62 5.35 -1.55
N ALA A 88 5.44 6.18 -2.20
CA ALA A 88 6.15 7.30 -1.60
C ALA A 88 5.23 8.54 -1.41
N GLU A 89 4.04 8.35 -0.84
CA GLU A 89 3.04 9.43 -0.76
C GLU A 89 3.48 10.56 0.18
N ALA A 90 4.23 10.24 1.23
CA ALA A 90 4.82 11.24 2.12
C ALA A 90 5.79 12.16 1.36
N ASP A 91 6.67 11.56 0.54
CA ASP A 91 7.63 12.32 -0.27
C ASP A 91 6.92 13.14 -1.36
N ARG A 92 5.94 12.54 -2.04
CA ARG A 92 5.13 13.25 -3.04
C ARG A 92 4.37 14.43 -2.43
N ALA A 93 3.77 14.25 -1.27
CA ALA A 93 3.07 15.31 -0.54
C ALA A 93 4.05 16.41 -0.08
N ALA A 94 5.23 16.04 0.41
CA ALA A 94 6.27 16.99 0.77
C ALA A 94 6.71 17.82 -0.45
N GLN A 95 6.96 17.18 -1.59
CA GLN A 95 7.30 17.86 -2.84
C GLN A 95 6.20 18.83 -3.30
N GLU A 96 4.93 18.42 -3.24
CA GLU A 96 3.81 19.28 -3.59
C GLU A 96 3.70 20.50 -2.66
N ILE A 97 3.90 20.28 -1.36
CA ILE A 97 3.87 21.36 -0.36
C ILE A 97 5.02 22.35 -0.61
N LEU A 98 6.23 21.84 -0.81
CA LEU A 98 7.38 22.69 -1.11
C LEU A 98 7.15 23.44 -2.44
N GLY A 99 6.58 22.79 -3.46
CA GLY A 99 6.38 23.40 -4.77
C GLY A 99 5.38 24.55 -4.75
N ARG A 100 4.30 24.40 -3.97
CA ARG A 100 3.24 25.40 -3.89
C ARG A 100 3.56 26.57 -2.96
N TRP A 101 4.24 26.32 -1.85
CA TRP A 101 4.39 27.30 -0.77
C TRP A 101 5.83 27.68 -0.45
N PHE A 102 6.82 26.89 -0.85
CA PHE A 102 8.25 27.13 -0.59
C PHE A 102 9.15 26.77 -1.78
N PRO A 103 8.88 27.30 -3.00
CA PRO A 103 9.59 26.89 -4.21
C PRO A 103 11.12 27.11 -4.11
N GLU A 104 11.55 28.12 -3.36
CA GLU A 104 12.94 28.43 -3.02
C GLU A 104 13.69 27.25 -2.38
N ARG A 105 12.98 26.36 -1.67
CA ARG A 105 13.57 25.22 -0.95
C ARG A 105 13.69 23.96 -1.80
N LEU A 106 12.97 23.88 -2.92
CA LEU A 106 13.05 22.73 -3.84
C LEU A 106 14.32 22.75 -4.70
N THR A 107 14.83 23.93 -5.03
CA THR A 107 16.03 24.10 -5.85
C THR A 107 17.32 23.78 -5.10
N MET A 108 17.29 23.75 -3.77
CA MET A 108 18.48 23.51 -2.92
C MET A 108 18.83 22.04 -2.72
N ASP A 109 17.86 21.11 -2.87
CA ASP A 109 18.08 19.66 -2.73
C ASP A 109 18.52 18.97 -4.03
N ALA A 110 18.63 19.71 -5.15
CA ALA A 110 18.99 19.18 -6.47
C ALA A 110 20.47 19.37 -6.86
N ALA A 111 21.31 19.87 -5.94
CA ALA A 111 22.76 20.08 -6.10
C ALA A 111 23.56 19.14 -5.20
#